data_AF-A0A7S2W7F9-F1
#
_entry.id   AF-A0A7S2W7F9-F1
#
_cell.length_a   1.000
_cell.length_b   1.000
_cell.length_c   1.000
_cell.angle_alpha   90.00
_cell.angle_beta   90.00
_cell.angle_gamma   90.00
#
_symmetry.space_group_name_H-M   'P 1'
#
loop_
_entity.id
_entity.type
_entity.pdbx_description
1 polymer ?
#
loop_
_entity_poly.entity_id
_entity_poly.type
_entity_poly.pdbx_seq_one_letter_code
_entity_poly.pdbx_strand_id
1 'polypeptide(L)'
;MMASKAASFIMFHQLLILLSLSCSEVIAWQQSANSRKCHHEKACVRSKNILPTSPRRQFFFEIARTASIAAVTTAILPNKAFVASAAAPTAESARTQWKYALATLDELGKDWSTVATGGDAIRIKLGTQGTSSPLFQIDKAFKVLRDSDYVEDFIEFQETAEEFGLALARADSMAYSANFAGGSGKPTPPAFYIEKSKIEVDEMQRLAKKLDGMVK
;
A
#
# COMPACT_ATOMS: atom_id res chain seq x y z
N MET A 1 -57.45 21.11 5.79
CA MET A 1 -55.99 21.12 5.52
C MET A 1 -55.21 21.12 6.84
N MET A 2 -55.11 19.99 7.55
CA MET A 2 -54.26 19.87 8.76
C MET A 2 -53.90 18.40 9.03
N ALA A 3 -53.04 17.78 8.20
CA ALA A 3 -52.58 16.41 8.45
C ALA A 3 -51.24 16.07 7.75
N SER A 4 -50.25 16.98 7.74
CA SER A 4 -48.97 16.72 7.05
C SER A 4 -47.75 17.33 7.74
N LYS A 5 -47.68 17.28 9.07
CA LYS A 5 -46.49 17.76 9.83
C LYS A 5 -45.93 16.78 10.86
N ALA A 6 -46.55 15.62 11.08
CA ALA A 6 -46.13 14.69 12.13
C ALA A 6 -45.03 13.69 11.73
N ALA A 7 -44.75 13.50 10.43
CA ALA A 7 -43.83 12.45 9.98
C ALA A 7 -42.35 12.83 9.94
N SER A 8 -42.00 14.14 9.96
CA SER A 8 -40.61 14.57 9.82
C SER A 8 -39.82 14.63 11.13
N PHE A 9 -40.48 14.51 12.29
CA PHE A 9 -39.80 14.66 13.59
C PHE A 9 -39.21 13.35 14.14
N ILE A 10 -39.65 12.19 13.65
CA ILE A 10 -39.23 10.88 14.18
C ILE A 10 -37.89 10.41 13.57
N MET A 11 -37.55 10.84 12.35
CA MET A 11 -36.31 10.40 11.68
C MET A 11 -35.04 11.09 12.20
N PHE A 12 -35.14 12.24 12.89
CA PHE A 12 -33.96 12.93 13.42
C PHE A 12 -33.45 12.38 14.76
N HIS A 13 -34.24 11.55 15.47
CA HIS A 13 -33.80 10.96 16.73
C HIS A 13 -33.15 9.58 16.59
N GLN A 14 -33.39 8.84 15.50
CA GLN A 14 -32.67 7.59 15.25
C GLN A 14 -31.26 7.79 14.68
N LEU A 15 -30.97 8.96 14.08
CA LEU A 15 -29.63 9.26 13.55
C LEU A 15 -28.62 9.67 14.65
N LEU A 16 -29.08 10.01 15.86
CA LEU A 16 -28.22 10.51 16.95
C LEU A 16 -27.80 9.42 17.96
N ILE A 17 -28.41 8.24 17.92
CA ILE A 17 -28.09 7.12 18.83
C ILE A 17 -27.02 6.18 18.24
N LEU A 18 -26.78 6.19 16.93
CA LEU A 18 -25.78 5.32 16.29
C LEU A 18 -24.37 5.91 16.20
N LEU A 19 -24.14 7.13 16.70
CA LEU A 19 -22.83 7.81 16.68
C LEU A 19 -22.05 7.73 18.00
N SER A 20 -22.54 7.00 19.01
CA SER A 20 -21.91 6.94 20.35
C SER A 20 -21.26 5.59 20.71
N LEU A 21 -21.02 4.68 19.76
CA LEU A 21 -20.51 3.33 20.04
C LEU A 21 -19.19 2.97 19.34
N SER A 22 -18.29 3.94 19.15
CA SER A 22 -16.93 3.67 18.64
C SER A 22 -15.88 4.55 19.32
N CYS A 23 -15.83 4.49 20.66
CA CYS A 23 -14.71 5.05 21.40
C CYS A 23 -14.51 4.23 22.68
N SER A 24 -13.66 3.19 22.61
CA SER A 24 -12.79 2.68 23.68
C SER A 24 -12.30 1.28 23.31
N GLU A 25 -11.15 1.16 22.67
CA GLU A 25 -10.23 0.01 22.88
C GLU A 25 -8.94 0.20 22.07
N VAL A 26 -8.10 1.18 22.46
CA VAL A 26 -6.66 1.10 22.18
C VAL A 26 -5.93 1.80 23.33
N ILE A 27 -5.02 1.05 23.96
CA ILE A 27 -3.80 1.43 24.69
C ILE A 27 -3.72 0.66 26.01
N ALA A 28 -3.19 -0.56 25.93
CA ALA A 28 -2.55 -1.25 27.04
C ALA A 28 -1.57 -2.31 26.51
N TRP A 29 -0.50 -1.87 25.84
CA TRP A 29 0.74 -2.65 25.71
C TRP A 29 1.88 -1.83 26.31
N GLN A 30 1.87 -1.74 27.63
CA GLN A 30 2.93 -1.14 28.41
C GLN A 30 3.92 -2.23 28.84
N GLN A 31 5.01 -2.31 28.07
CA GLN A 31 6.37 -2.60 28.53
C GLN A 31 6.53 -3.66 29.64
N SER A 32 6.62 -4.93 29.23
CA SER A 32 7.36 -5.93 30.01
C SER A 32 8.84 -5.89 29.59
N ALA A 33 9.61 -5.01 30.22
CA ALA A 33 11.06 -5.05 30.19
C ALA A 33 11.62 -4.26 31.39
N ASN A 34 11.80 -4.92 32.53
CA ASN A 34 13.00 -4.75 33.38
C ASN A 34 12.89 -5.55 34.69
N SER A 35 13.60 -6.67 34.76
CA SER A 35 14.27 -7.08 35.99
C SER A 35 15.44 -8.00 35.66
N ARG A 36 16.60 -7.41 35.37
CA ARG A 36 17.89 -8.07 35.61
C ARG A 36 18.77 -7.11 36.40
N LYS A 37 18.88 -7.39 37.69
CA LYS A 37 19.90 -6.85 38.58
C LYS A 37 21.25 -7.37 38.10
N CYS A 38 22.10 -6.48 37.61
CA CYS A 38 23.54 -6.69 37.58
C CYS A 38 24.18 -5.54 38.35
N HIS A 39 24.71 -5.87 39.52
CA HIS A 39 25.67 -5.05 40.23
C HIS A 39 26.93 -4.94 39.37
N HIS A 40 27.33 -3.72 38.99
CA HIS A 40 28.74 -3.38 39.01
C HIS A 40 28.96 -1.86 39.16
N GLU A 41 29.78 -1.56 40.15
CA GLU A 41 30.24 -0.26 40.61
C GLU A 41 31.15 0.47 39.61
N LYS A 42 31.09 1.82 39.72
CA LYS A 42 32.16 2.82 39.54
C LYS A 42 32.70 3.07 38.12
N ALA A 43 32.37 4.23 37.55
CA ALA A 43 33.21 5.44 37.66
C ALA A 43 32.59 6.63 36.90
N CYS A 44 32.64 7.79 37.55
CA CYS A 44 32.20 9.09 37.09
C CYS A 44 33.28 9.74 36.21
N VAL A 45 32.94 10.19 35.00
CA VAL A 45 33.66 11.29 34.32
C VAL A 45 32.66 12.27 33.72
N ARG A 46 32.75 13.47 34.29
CA ARG A 46 32.13 14.77 34.00
C ARG A 46 32.67 15.37 32.70
N SER A 47 31.82 15.77 31.76
CA SER A 47 32.14 16.94 30.89
C SER A 47 30.93 17.54 30.14
N LYS A 48 30.54 18.73 30.61
CA LYS A 48 30.18 19.98 29.90
C LYS A 48 29.28 19.94 28.64
N ASN A 49 28.05 20.44 28.86
CA ASN A 49 27.31 21.44 28.07
C ASN A 49 27.84 21.81 26.68
N ILE A 50 27.07 21.52 25.62
CA ILE A 50 26.86 22.45 24.50
C ILE A 50 25.41 22.31 24.02
N LEU A 51 24.69 23.43 24.09
CA LEU A 51 23.36 23.67 23.54
C LEU A 51 23.55 24.39 22.19
N PRO A 52 22.83 24.00 21.12
CA PRO A 52 22.46 24.94 20.06
C PRO A 52 20.93 24.93 19.86
N THR A 53 20.20 25.95 20.31
CA THR A 53 19.69 27.09 19.50
C THR A 53 19.40 26.80 18.01
N SER A 54 18.09 26.60 17.72
CA SER A 54 17.25 27.09 16.58
C SER A 54 17.96 27.98 15.53
N PRO A 55 17.63 27.97 14.20
CA PRO A 55 16.25 28.05 13.67
C PRO A 55 15.96 27.41 12.28
N ARG A 56 14.67 27.19 11.98
CA ARG A 56 13.98 27.38 10.68
C ARG A 56 12.80 26.42 10.50
N ARG A 57 11.67 26.79 11.10
CA ARG A 57 10.39 26.68 10.40
C ARG A 57 10.38 27.76 9.32
N GLN A 58 9.89 27.39 8.13
CA GLN A 58 9.10 28.19 7.18
C GLN A 58 9.41 27.69 5.78
N PHE A 59 8.43 27.07 5.11
CA PHE A 59 8.00 27.44 3.76
C PHE A 59 6.61 26.84 3.55
N PHE A 60 5.60 27.61 3.97
CA PHE A 60 4.24 27.47 3.48
C PHE A 60 4.19 28.01 2.05
N PHE A 61 3.48 27.25 1.20
CA PHE A 61 2.72 27.64 0.02
C PHE A 61 3.38 28.46 -1.11
N GLU A 62 2.89 28.14 -2.31
CA GLU A 62 2.81 29.00 -3.49
C GLU A 62 3.88 28.76 -4.57
N ILE A 63 3.60 27.79 -5.46
CA ILE A 63 4.00 27.90 -6.88
C ILE A 63 2.82 27.46 -7.76
N ALA A 64 2.14 28.49 -8.26
CA ALA A 64 1.60 28.66 -9.61
C ALA A 64 1.00 27.46 -10.38
N ARG A 65 -0.29 27.59 -10.69
CA ARG A 65 -0.90 27.01 -11.90
C ARG A 65 -0.18 27.54 -13.14
N THR A 66 0.61 26.68 -13.79
CA THR A 66 0.96 26.84 -15.21
C THR A 66 0.42 25.64 -15.96
N ALA A 67 -0.76 25.82 -16.56
CA ALA A 67 -1.29 24.94 -17.58
C ALA A 67 -0.38 25.04 -18.81
N SER A 68 0.36 23.97 -19.10
CA SER A 68 1.03 23.77 -20.39
C SER A 68 0.40 22.54 -21.04
N ILE A 69 -0.37 22.79 -22.10
CA ILE A 69 -0.88 21.75 -22.99
C ILE A 69 0.32 21.34 -23.85
N ALA A 70 0.95 20.23 -23.51
CA ALA A 70 1.89 19.54 -24.38
C ALA A 70 1.15 18.38 -25.04
N ALA A 71 0.67 18.59 -26.27
CA ALA A 71 0.29 17.50 -27.15
C ALA A 71 1.59 16.80 -27.59
N VAL A 72 1.88 15.65 -26.98
CA VAL A 72 2.99 14.78 -27.38
C VAL A 72 2.42 13.62 -28.18
N THR A 73 2.52 13.72 -29.49
CA THR A 73 2.49 12.57 -30.41
C THR A 73 3.83 11.85 -30.28
N THR A 74 3.86 10.70 -29.60
CA THR A 74 5.00 9.78 -29.62
C THR A 74 4.60 8.45 -30.20
N ALA A 75 5.46 8.01 -31.13
CA ALA A 75 5.35 6.80 -31.90
C ALA A 75 5.28 5.53 -31.03
N ILE A 76 4.57 4.55 -31.59
CA ILE A 76 4.32 3.23 -31.04
C ILE A 76 5.62 2.42 -31.04
N LEU A 77 6.17 2.15 -29.86
CA LEU A 77 7.01 1.00 -29.57
C LEU A 77 6.40 0.25 -28.38
N PRO A 78 6.38 -1.09 -28.38
CA PRO A 78 5.64 -1.89 -27.40
C PRO A 78 6.43 -2.04 -26.10
N ASN A 79 6.59 -0.94 -25.37
CA ASN A 79 6.87 -1.00 -23.95
C ASN A 79 5.82 -0.15 -23.27
N LYS A 80 4.78 -0.81 -22.73
CA LYS A 80 3.64 -0.18 -22.05
C LYS A 80 4.12 0.44 -20.74
N ALA A 81 4.78 1.59 -20.82
CA ALA A 81 5.01 2.43 -19.65
C ALA A 81 3.66 2.99 -19.22
N PHE A 82 3.21 2.62 -18.01
CA PHE A 82 1.99 3.16 -17.44
C PHE A 82 2.25 4.60 -16.98
N VAL A 83 1.99 5.57 -17.87
CA VAL A 83 2.07 6.99 -17.51
C VAL A 83 0.83 7.32 -16.69
N ALA A 84 1.02 7.62 -15.40
CA ALA A 84 -0.05 8.09 -14.53
C ALA A 84 -0.63 9.40 -15.09
N SER A 85 -1.85 9.34 -15.64
CA SER A 85 -2.60 10.52 -16.06
C SER A 85 -3.01 11.34 -14.84
N ALA A 86 -2.89 12.67 -14.91
CA ALA A 86 -3.31 13.59 -13.84
C ALA A 86 -4.84 13.71 -13.69
N ALA A 87 -5.62 13.07 -14.57
CA ALA A 87 -7.06 12.96 -14.45
C ALA A 87 -7.44 11.92 -13.38
N ALA A 88 -8.59 12.12 -12.71
CA ALA A 88 -9.12 11.11 -11.80
C ALA A 88 -9.29 9.78 -12.55
N PRO A 89 -8.85 8.64 -11.97
CA PRO A 89 -8.96 7.34 -12.63
C PRO A 89 -10.42 7.00 -12.90
N THR A 90 -10.73 6.66 -14.15
CA THR A 90 -12.06 6.17 -14.56
C THR A 90 -12.14 4.66 -14.32
N ALA A 91 -13.36 4.11 -14.20
CA ALA A 91 -13.56 2.68 -14.01
C ALA A 91 -12.91 1.83 -15.13
N GLU A 92 -13.04 2.25 -16.40
CA GLU A 92 -12.37 1.57 -17.52
C GLU A 92 -10.84 1.64 -17.45
N SER A 93 -10.28 2.76 -16.99
CA SER A 93 -8.83 2.87 -16.79
C SER A 93 -8.33 1.96 -15.66
N ALA A 94 -9.11 1.85 -14.57
CA ALA A 94 -8.81 0.98 -13.44
C ALA A 94 -8.91 -0.50 -13.84
N ARG A 95 -9.92 -0.88 -14.62
CA ARG A 95 -10.08 -2.21 -15.20
C ARG A 95 -8.92 -2.57 -16.12
N THR A 96 -8.54 -1.63 -16.98
CA THR A 96 -7.37 -1.81 -17.88
C THR A 96 -6.08 -1.98 -17.08
N GLN A 97 -5.86 -1.16 -16.05
CA GLN A 97 -4.72 -1.30 -15.15
C GLN A 97 -4.72 -2.68 -14.48
N TRP A 98 -5.87 -3.14 -13.99
CA TRP A 98 -6.00 -4.46 -13.36
C TRP A 98 -5.64 -5.61 -14.31
N LYS A 99 -6.12 -5.57 -15.56
CA LYS A 99 -5.74 -6.59 -16.57
C LYS A 99 -4.24 -6.59 -16.85
N TYR A 100 -3.58 -5.43 -16.84
CA TYR A 100 -2.12 -5.37 -16.95
C TYR A 100 -1.39 -5.84 -15.69
N ALA A 101 -1.95 -5.58 -14.51
CA ALA A 101 -1.42 -6.09 -13.24
C ALA A 101 -1.45 -7.62 -13.20
N LEU A 102 -2.55 -8.23 -13.66
CA LEU A 102 -2.66 -9.69 -13.81
C LEU A 102 -1.59 -10.27 -14.73
N ALA A 103 -1.42 -9.70 -15.93
CA ALA A 103 -0.39 -10.13 -16.85
C ALA A 103 1.02 -10.00 -16.23
N THR A 104 1.26 -8.89 -15.52
CA THR A 104 2.54 -8.66 -14.82
C THR A 104 2.79 -9.71 -13.73
N LEU A 105 1.77 -10.10 -12.96
CA LEU A 105 1.89 -11.15 -11.94
C LEU A 105 2.13 -12.52 -12.56
N ASP A 106 1.43 -12.87 -13.64
CA ASP A 106 1.63 -14.13 -14.35
C ASP A 106 3.04 -14.21 -14.96
N GLU A 107 3.54 -13.13 -15.55
CA GLU A 107 4.92 -13.01 -16.04
C GLU A 107 5.93 -13.13 -14.90
N LEU A 108 5.71 -12.43 -13.78
CA LEU A 108 6.58 -12.48 -12.60
C LEU A 108 6.73 -13.91 -12.06
N GLY A 109 5.64 -14.67 -12.00
CA GLY A 109 5.67 -16.07 -11.55
C GLY A 109 6.40 -16.99 -12.53
N LYS A 110 6.20 -16.81 -13.85
CA LYS A 110 6.86 -17.61 -14.90
C LYS A 110 8.36 -17.34 -14.97
N ASP A 111 8.73 -16.07 -14.95
CA ASP A 111 10.11 -15.60 -15.15
C ASP A 111 10.83 -15.33 -13.82
N TRP A 112 10.37 -15.96 -12.73
CA TRP A 112 10.85 -15.68 -11.38
C TRP A 112 12.38 -15.74 -11.27
N SER A 113 13.02 -16.77 -11.83
CA SER A 113 14.48 -16.94 -11.79
C SER A 113 15.24 -15.81 -12.48
N THR A 114 14.62 -15.17 -13.48
CA THR A 114 15.21 -14.05 -14.23
C THR A 114 15.01 -12.73 -13.49
N VAL A 115 13.87 -12.55 -12.83
CA VAL A 115 13.54 -11.32 -12.08
C VAL A 115 14.18 -11.29 -10.70
N ALA A 116 14.30 -12.44 -10.04
CA ALA A 116 14.75 -12.57 -8.66
C ALA A 116 16.28 -12.46 -8.50
N THR A 117 16.92 -11.55 -9.23
CA THR A 117 18.36 -11.24 -9.09
C THR A 117 18.65 -10.42 -7.83
N GLY A 118 17.62 -9.87 -7.19
CA GLY A 118 17.70 -9.09 -5.97
C GLY A 118 16.33 -8.64 -5.49
N GLY A 119 16.25 -8.14 -4.26
CA GLY A 119 15.00 -7.67 -3.66
C GLY A 119 14.38 -6.51 -4.45
N ASP A 120 15.17 -5.50 -4.80
CA ASP A 120 14.67 -4.33 -5.54
C ASP A 120 14.09 -4.68 -6.93
N ALA A 121 14.65 -5.67 -7.63
CA ALA A 121 14.11 -6.10 -8.92
C ALA A 121 12.67 -6.65 -8.78
N ILE A 122 12.42 -7.40 -7.71
CA ILE A 122 11.08 -7.91 -7.37
C ILE A 122 10.16 -6.73 -7.02
N ARG A 123 10.61 -5.79 -6.18
CA ARG A 123 9.83 -4.63 -5.73
C ARG A 123 9.43 -3.68 -6.87
N ILE A 124 10.29 -3.53 -7.88
CA ILE A 124 9.97 -2.80 -9.10
C ILE A 124 8.81 -3.47 -9.84
N LYS A 125 8.83 -4.80 -9.98
CA LYS A 125 7.73 -5.54 -10.62
C LYS A 125 6.45 -5.50 -9.79
N LEU A 126 6.56 -5.58 -8.46
CA LEU A 126 5.43 -5.42 -7.54
C LEU A 126 4.85 -4.00 -7.49
N GLY A 127 5.52 -3.02 -8.10
CA GLY A 127 5.05 -1.62 -8.11
C GLY A 127 5.15 -0.93 -6.77
N THR A 128 5.90 -1.50 -5.82
CA THR A 128 6.22 -0.87 -4.52
C THR A 128 7.49 -0.02 -4.58
N GLN A 129 8.28 -0.20 -5.63
CA GLN A 129 9.43 0.65 -5.96
C GLN A 129 9.29 1.22 -7.37
N GLY A 130 9.30 2.55 -7.48
CA GLY A 130 9.06 3.24 -8.74
C GLY A 130 7.57 3.28 -9.12
N THR A 131 7.29 3.67 -10.37
CA THR A 131 5.93 3.95 -10.84
C THR A 131 5.60 3.25 -12.17
N SER A 132 6.51 2.43 -12.70
CA SER A 132 6.39 1.84 -14.04
C SER A 132 5.54 0.57 -14.07
N SER A 133 5.41 -0.12 -12.94
CA SER A 133 4.62 -1.35 -12.86
C SER A 133 3.12 -1.02 -12.86
N PRO A 134 2.28 -1.81 -13.56
CA PRO A 134 0.83 -1.72 -13.46
C PRO A 134 0.27 -1.94 -12.05
N LEU A 135 1.04 -2.57 -11.15
CA LEU A 135 0.69 -2.74 -9.73
C LEU A 135 0.89 -1.46 -8.90
N PHE A 136 1.54 -0.43 -9.45
CA PHE A 136 1.72 0.84 -8.77
C PHE A 136 0.35 1.48 -8.45
N GLN A 137 0.12 1.78 -7.17
CA GLN A 137 -1.15 2.35 -6.67
C GLN A 137 -2.40 1.52 -7.04
N ILE A 138 -2.27 0.18 -7.05
CA ILE A 138 -3.39 -0.71 -7.39
C ILE A 138 -4.58 -0.58 -6.42
N ASP A 139 -4.34 -0.13 -5.19
CA ASP A 139 -5.38 0.21 -4.20
C ASP A 139 -6.36 1.26 -4.73
N LYS A 140 -5.86 2.25 -5.49
CA LYS A 140 -6.70 3.27 -6.11
C LYS A 140 -7.55 2.67 -7.23
N ALA A 141 -7.00 1.76 -8.01
CA ALA A 141 -7.74 1.06 -9.06
C ALA A 141 -8.86 0.21 -8.45
N PHE A 142 -8.58 -0.54 -7.38
CA PHE A 142 -9.60 -1.32 -6.67
C PHE A 142 -10.69 -0.44 -6.07
N LYS A 143 -10.34 0.70 -5.48
CA LYS A 143 -11.35 1.64 -4.97
C LYS A 143 -12.32 2.10 -6.06
N VAL A 144 -11.81 2.44 -7.24
CA VAL A 144 -12.65 2.84 -8.38
C VAL A 144 -13.49 1.68 -8.91
N LEU A 145 -12.91 0.48 -9.01
CA LEU A 145 -13.62 -0.72 -9.49
C LEU A 145 -14.76 -1.13 -8.54
N ARG A 146 -14.52 -1.09 -7.24
CA ARG A 146 -15.55 -1.38 -6.23
C ARG A 146 -16.77 -0.48 -6.36
N ASP A 147 -16.55 0.80 -6.67
CA ASP A 147 -17.62 1.80 -6.80
C ASP A 147 -18.25 1.82 -8.22
N SER A 148 -17.88 0.87 -9.10
CA SER A 148 -18.30 0.79 -10.50
C SER A 148 -19.31 -0.33 -10.76
N ASP A 149 -19.87 -0.34 -11.98
CA ASP A 149 -20.80 -1.36 -12.47
C ASP A 149 -20.12 -2.68 -12.89
N TYR A 150 -18.79 -2.74 -12.90
CA TYR A 150 -18.05 -3.98 -13.20
C TYR A 150 -18.03 -4.99 -12.05
N VAL A 151 -18.38 -4.55 -10.83
CA VAL A 151 -18.35 -5.37 -9.61
C VAL A 151 -19.78 -5.50 -9.06
N GLU A 152 -20.27 -6.74 -8.96
CA GLU A 152 -21.62 -7.00 -8.43
C GLU A 152 -21.63 -7.19 -6.92
N ASP A 153 -20.71 -7.99 -6.38
CA ASP A 153 -20.54 -8.21 -4.95
C ASP A 153 -19.41 -7.32 -4.42
N PHE A 154 -19.78 -6.12 -3.98
CA PHE A 154 -18.81 -5.14 -3.48
C PHE A 154 -18.14 -5.59 -2.18
N ILE A 155 -18.81 -6.40 -1.35
CA ILE A 155 -18.28 -6.84 -0.05
C ILE A 155 -17.20 -7.87 -0.31
N GLU A 156 -17.53 -8.92 -1.07
CA GLU A 156 -16.57 -9.99 -1.36
C GLU A 156 -15.38 -9.46 -2.16
N PHE A 157 -15.61 -8.52 -3.08
CA PHE A 157 -14.56 -7.84 -3.81
C PHE A 157 -13.64 -7.04 -2.87
N GLN A 158 -14.19 -6.24 -1.96
CA GLN A 158 -13.41 -5.43 -1.03
C GLN A 158 -12.57 -6.31 -0.09
N GLU A 159 -13.14 -7.37 0.47
CA GLU A 159 -12.42 -8.31 1.34
C GLU A 159 -11.28 -9.00 0.59
N THR A 160 -11.55 -9.49 -0.63
CA THR A 160 -10.53 -10.14 -1.45
C THR A 160 -9.42 -9.15 -1.89
N ALA A 161 -9.78 -7.89 -2.16
CA ALA A 161 -8.84 -6.84 -2.51
C ALA A 161 -7.94 -6.45 -1.32
N GLU A 162 -8.49 -6.45 -0.10
CA GLU A 162 -7.72 -6.25 1.13
C GLU A 162 -6.75 -7.41 1.38
N GLU A 163 -7.20 -8.66 1.23
CA GLU A 163 -6.34 -9.84 1.31
C GLU A 163 -5.19 -9.77 0.28
N PHE A 164 -5.50 -9.35 -0.95
CA PHE A 164 -4.49 -9.14 -2.00
C PHE A 164 -3.48 -8.06 -1.59
N GLY A 165 -3.94 -6.94 -1.04
CA GLY A 165 -3.08 -5.87 -0.55
C GLY A 165 -2.17 -6.32 0.59
N LEU A 166 -2.66 -7.16 1.50
CA LEU A 166 -1.85 -7.75 2.57
C LEU A 166 -0.80 -8.71 2.01
N ALA A 167 -1.15 -9.55 1.03
CA ALA A 167 -0.19 -10.43 0.35
C ALA A 167 0.91 -9.63 -0.37
N LEU A 168 0.53 -8.56 -1.08
CA LEU A 168 1.48 -7.62 -1.69
C LEU A 168 2.44 -7.01 -0.67
N ALA A 169 1.93 -6.55 0.47
CA ALA A 169 2.77 -5.98 1.53
C ALA A 169 3.74 -7.00 2.14
N ARG A 170 3.31 -8.26 2.32
CA ARG A 170 4.20 -9.34 2.77
C ARG A 170 5.26 -9.68 1.74
N ALA A 171 4.89 -9.78 0.46
CA ALA A 171 5.81 -10.02 -0.64
C ALA A 171 6.89 -8.93 -0.73
N ASP A 172 6.50 -7.65 -0.65
CA ASP A 172 7.42 -6.50 -0.63
C ASP A 172 8.33 -6.50 0.60
N SER A 173 7.80 -6.78 1.79
CA SER A 173 8.60 -6.84 3.03
C SER A 173 9.69 -7.91 2.95
N MET A 174 9.37 -9.09 2.41
CA MET A 174 10.37 -10.15 2.17
C MET A 174 11.39 -9.72 1.11
N ALA A 175 10.94 -9.17 -0.02
CA ALA A 175 11.86 -8.69 -1.07
C ALA A 175 12.78 -7.58 -0.54
N TYR A 176 12.26 -6.61 0.21
CA TYR A 176 13.04 -5.55 0.84
C TYR A 176 14.09 -6.13 1.80
N SER A 177 13.70 -7.10 2.63
CA SER A 177 14.62 -7.77 3.57
C SER A 177 15.79 -8.45 2.86
N ALA A 178 15.58 -8.99 1.66
CA ALA A 178 16.64 -9.60 0.87
C ALA A 178 17.77 -8.62 0.50
N ASN A 179 17.49 -7.32 0.37
CA ASN A 179 18.49 -6.30 0.05
C ASN A 179 19.47 -6.02 1.20
N PHE A 180 19.11 -6.37 2.43
CA PHE A 180 19.92 -6.11 3.63
C PHE A 180 20.42 -7.41 4.28
N ALA A 181 20.14 -8.55 3.66
CA ALA A 181 20.64 -9.84 4.12
C ALA A 181 22.16 -9.92 3.88
N GLY A 182 22.94 -10.14 4.94
CA GLY A 182 24.41 -10.20 4.87
C GLY A 182 25.18 -9.55 6.02
N GLY A 183 24.50 -9.09 7.09
CA GLY A 183 25.14 -8.48 8.27
C GLY A 183 26.10 -9.39 9.06
N SER A 184 26.76 -8.83 10.08
CA SER A 184 27.74 -9.56 10.90
C SER A 184 27.12 -10.72 11.69
N GLY A 185 27.79 -11.87 11.74
CA GLY A 185 27.39 -13.04 12.53
C GLY A 185 27.00 -14.24 11.66
N LYS A 186 25.83 -14.83 11.91
CA LYS A 186 25.22 -15.88 11.07
C LYS A 186 24.03 -15.28 10.31
N PRO A 187 24.25 -14.44 9.29
CA PRO A 187 23.17 -13.80 8.57
C PRO A 187 22.34 -14.83 7.80
N THR A 188 21.02 -14.62 7.80
CA THR A 188 20.13 -15.31 6.86
C THR A 188 20.49 -14.89 5.44
N PRO A 189 20.67 -15.83 4.49
CA PRO A 189 21.05 -15.48 3.12
C PRO A 189 19.90 -14.74 2.39
N PRO A 190 20.20 -13.81 1.46
CA PRO A 190 19.18 -13.12 0.66
C PRO A 190 18.20 -14.06 -0.05
N ALA A 191 18.70 -15.21 -0.52
CA ALA A 191 17.91 -16.22 -1.21
C ALA A 191 16.70 -16.71 -0.39
N PHE A 192 16.85 -16.82 0.94
CA PHE A 192 15.74 -17.21 1.82
C PHE A 192 14.57 -16.23 1.75
N TYR A 193 14.86 -14.93 1.79
CA TYR A 193 13.83 -13.90 1.72
C TYR A 193 13.23 -13.79 0.32
N ILE A 194 14.03 -13.98 -0.72
CA ILE A 194 13.56 -14.05 -2.10
C ILE A 194 12.58 -15.22 -2.26
N GLU A 195 12.89 -16.41 -1.76
CA GLU A 195 11.98 -17.56 -1.81
C GLU A 195 10.69 -17.31 -1.03
N LYS A 196 10.76 -16.66 0.14
CA LYS A 196 9.57 -16.26 0.90
C LYS A 196 8.71 -15.25 0.14
N SER A 197 9.33 -14.29 -0.52
CA SER A 197 8.63 -13.33 -1.38
C SER A 197 7.87 -14.06 -2.52
N LYS A 198 8.48 -15.09 -3.12
CA LYS A 198 7.82 -15.90 -4.15
C LYS A 198 6.52 -16.53 -3.66
N ILE A 199 6.53 -17.14 -2.48
CA ILE A 199 5.35 -17.79 -1.89
C ILE A 199 4.20 -16.78 -1.75
N GLU A 200 4.51 -15.56 -1.30
CA GLU A 200 3.50 -14.50 -1.20
C GLU A 200 3.01 -14.02 -2.58
N VAL A 201 3.88 -14.00 -3.60
CA VAL A 201 3.48 -13.72 -4.99
C VAL A 201 2.58 -14.80 -5.56
N ASP A 202 2.83 -16.08 -5.27
CA ASP A 202 1.96 -17.18 -5.67
C ASP A 202 0.57 -17.04 -5.02
N GLU A 203 0.52 -16.61 -3.76
CA GLU A 203 -0.74 -16.28 -3.07
C GLU A 203 -1.44 -15.07 -3.68
N MET A 204 -0.69 -14.02 -4.05
CA MET A 204 -1.23 -12.89 -4.80
C MET A 204 -1.85 -13.34 -6.12
N GLN A 205 -1.24 -14.26 -6.87
CA GLN A 205 -1.79 -14.79 -8.12
C GLN A 205 -3.11 -15.54 -7.89
N ARG A 206 -3.22 -16.30 -6.78
CA ARG A 206 -4.47 -16.98 -6.40
C ARG A 206 -5.58 -15.97 -6.13
N LEU A 207 -5.30 -14.95 -5.32
CA LEU A 207 -6.25 -13.88 -4.99
C LEU A 207 -6.61 -13.05 -6.23
N ALA A 208 -5.64 -12.79 -7.11
CA ALA A 208 -5.85 -12.04 -8.34
C ALA A 208 -6.79 -12.77 -9.29
N LYS A 209 -6.69 -14.11 -9.41
CA LYS A 209 -7.65 -14.91 -10.20
C LYS A 209 -9.06 -14.84 -9.61
N LYS A 210 -9.19 -14.84 -8.28
CA LYS A 210 -10.48 -14.66 -7.60
C LYS A 210 -11.08 -13.29 -7.90
N LEU A 211 -10.29 -12.22 -7.75
CA LEU A 211 -10.68 -10.84 -8.08
C LEU A 211 -11.04 -10.69 -9.57
N ASP A 212 -10.31 -11.31 -10.49
CA ASP A 212 -10.62 -11.23 -11.90
C ASP A 212 -11.98 -11.84 -12.25
N GLY A 213 -12.37 -12.92 -11.55
CA GLY A 213 -13.70 -13.51 -11.68
C GLY A 213 -14.83 -12.61 -11.16
N MET A 214 -14.51 -11.61 -10.34
CA MET A 214 -15.48 -10.65 -9.78
C MET A 214 -15.61 -9.37 -10.62
N VAL A 215 -14.65 -9.10 -11.52
CA VAL A 215 -14.64 -7.91 -12.38
C VAL A 215 -15.07 -8.31 -13.79
N LYS A 216 -16.26 -7.86 -14.20
CA LYS A 216 -16.82 -8.14 -15.54
C LYS A 216 -16.04 -7.46 -16.65
#